data_AF-A0A5E4G8V1-F1
#
_entry.id   AF-A0A5E4G8V1-F1
#
_cell.length_a   1.000
_cell.length_b   1.000
_cell.length_c   1.000
_cell.angle_alpha   90.00
_cell.angle_beta   90.00
_cell.angle_gamma   90.00
#
_symmetry.space_group_name_H-M   'P 1'
#
loop_
_entity.id
_entity.type
_entity.pdbx_description
1 polymer ?
#
loop_
_entity_poly.entity_id
_entity_poly.type
_entity_poly.pdbx_seq_one_letter_code
_entity_poly.pdbx_strand_id
1 'polypeptide(L)'
;LLGELKKTVRNRVKPERSIIEAWDQYELLTFCGMYLKNVQMAFNHPQCNNDEGVRNEKLSIFAQSARPFGDPARGESFSRNDMEVGHWFVLNNCDEIMAYLDEHEEMMKLEHASHLVAKKHRELFSQWFLEY
;
A
#
# COMPACT_ATOMS: atom_id res chain seq x y z
N LEU A 1 -4.35 -18.93 -12.66
CA LEU A 1 -5.43 -19.22 -13.63
C LEU A 1 -5.83 -20.70 -13.68
N LEU A 2 -4.91 -21.62 -14.00
CA LEU A 2 -5.22 -23.08 -14.02
C LEU A 2 -5.77 -23.62 -12.68
N GLY A 3 -5.26 -23.14 -11.55
CA GLY A 3 -5.78 -23.49 -10.22
C GLY A 3 -7.24 -23.07 -9.98
N GLU A 4 -7.69 -21.96 -10.58
CA GLU A 4 -9.08 -21.50 -10.49
C GLU A 4 -10.00 -22.31 -11.40
N LEU A 5 -9.57 -22.61 -12.62
CA LEU A 5 -10.33 -23.45 -13.56
C LEU A 5 -10.49 -24.89 -13.06
N LYS A 6 -9.53 -25.39 -12.27
CA LYS A 6 -9.70 -26.69 -11.60
C LYS A 6 -10.85 -26.67 -10.60
N LYS A 7 -11.17 -25.53 -9.98
CA LYS A 7 -12.31 -25.39 -9.06
C LYS A 7 -13.66 -25.37 -9.80
N THR A 8 -13.67 -25.03 -11.09
CA THR A 8 -14.91 -24.99 -11.90
C THR A 8 -15.28 -26.34 -12.50
N VAL A 9 -14.46 -27.39 -12.28
CA VAL A 9 -14.73 -28.75 -12.78
C VAL A 9 -15.95 -29.36 -12.09
N ARG A 10 -17.11 -29.27 -12.77
CA ARG A 10 -18.36 -29.91 -12.34
C ARG A 10 -18.44 -31.37 -12.77
N ASN A 11 -17.87 -31.70 -13.92
CA ASN A 11 -17.84 -33.08 -14.43
C ASN A 11 -16.48 -33.74 -14.17
N ARG A 12 -16.38 -34.51 -13.09
CA ARG A 12 -15.17 -35.23 -12.71
C ARG A 12 -14.86 -36.45 -13.59
N VAL A 13 -15.82 -36.92 -14.40
CA VAL A 13 -15.64 -38.04 -15.34
C VAL A 13 -14.87 -37.58 -16.59
N LYS A 14 -14.97 -36.29 -16.94
CA LYS A 14 -14.23 -35.67 -18.06
C LYS A 14 -13.64 -34.32 -17.63
N PRO A 15 -12.64 -34.33 -16.75
CA PRO A 15 -12.12 -33.12 -16.13
C PRO A 15 -11.46 -32.18 -17.15
N GLU A 16 -10.74 -32.72 -18.14
CA GLU A 16 -10.10 -31.93 -19.19
C GLU A 16 -11.12 -31.12 -20.00
N ARG A 17 -12.20 -31.78 -20.44
CA ARG A 17 -13.29 -31.12 -21.17
C ARG A 17 -13.93 -30.03 -20.33
N SER A 18 -14.18 -30.29 -19.05
CA SER A 18 -14.76 -29.29 -18.14
C SER A 18 -13.84 -28.09 -17.91
N ILE A 19 -12.51 -28.27 -17.95
CA ILE A 19 -11.54 -27.18 -17.85
C ILE A 19 -11.52 -26.35 -19.14
N ILE A 20 -11.56 -27.00 -20.30
CA ILE A 20 -11.60 -26.32 -21.61
C ILE A 20 -12.87 -25.48 -21.74
N GLU A 21 -14.03 -26.01 -21.37
CA GLU A 21 -15.30 -25.26 -21.39
C GLU A 21 -15.27 -24.04 -20.45
N ALA A 22 -14.66 -24.18 -19.26
CA ALA A 22 -14.49 -23.06 -18.34
C ALA A 22 -13.51 -22.01 -18.87
N TRP A 23 -12.47 -22.42 -19.60
CA TRP A 23 -11.53 -21.51 -20.25
C TRP A 23 -12.22 -20.68 -21.34
N ASP A 24 -12.98 -21.34 -22.22
CA ASP A 24 -13.71 -20.70 -23.31
C ASP A 24 -14.68 -19.62 -22.79
N GLN A 25 -15.43 -19.95 -21.73
CA GLN A 25 -16.30 -19.00 -21.05
C GLN A 25 -15.52 -17.83 -20.41
N TYR A 26 -14.39 -18.11 -19.77
CA TYR A 26 -13.55 -17.08 -19.18
C TYR A 26 -13.00 -16.11 -20.23
N GLU A 27 -12.52 -16.63 -21.36
CA GLU A 27 -11.99 -15.83 -22.46
C GLU A 27 -13.09 -14.98 -23.11
N LEU A 28 -14.27 -15.55 -23.36
CA LEU A 28 -15.41 -14.82 -23.90
C LEU A 28 -15.88 -13.70 -22.95
N LEU A 29 -15.98 -13.97 -21.65
CA LEU A 29 -16.36 -12.94 -20.66
C LEU A 29 -15.31 -11.84 -20.55
N THR A 30 -14.03 -12.21 -20.63
CA THR A 30 -12.91 -11.28 -20.63
C THR A 30 -13.00 -10.36 -21.84
N PHE A 31 -13.13 -10.93 -23.04
CA PHE A 31 -13.29 -10.20 -24.29
C PHE A 31 -14.52 -9.28 -24.24
N CYS A 32 -15.69 -9.81 -23.88
CA CYS A 32 -16.94 -9.05 -23.87
C CYS A 32 -16.84 -7.80 -22.99
N GLY A 33 -16.32 -7.90 -21.77
CA GLY A 33 -16.28 -6.73 -20.91
C GLY A 33 -15.02 -5.88 -20.99
N MET A 34 -14.09 -6.16 -21.91
CA MET A 34 -13.24 -5.08 -22.44
C MET A 34 -14.09 -4.02 -23.19
N TYR A 35 -15.26 -4.40 -23.73
CA TYR A 35 -16.14 -3.49 -24.48
C TYR A 35 -17.38 -3.04 -23.69
N LEU A 36 -17.78 -3.76 -22.64
CA LEU A 36 -18.89 -3.37 -21.77
C LEU A 36 -18.42 -2.37 -20.69
N LYS A 37 -18.43 -1.07 -21.04
CA LYS A 37 -17.97 0.03 -20.16
C LYS A 37 -18.69 0.15 -18.81
N ASN A 38 -19.86 -0.48 -18.65
CA ASN A 38 -20.71 -0.36 -17.46
C ASN A 38 -20.82 -1.65 -16.64
N VAL A 39 -19.99 -2.67 -16.92
CA VAL A 39 -19.98 -3.92 -16.15
C VAL A 39 -18.66 -4.02 -15.42
N GLN A 40 -18.69 -3.84 -14.10
CA GLN A 40 -17.52 -4.12 -13.26
C GLN A 40 -17.26 -5.62 -13.25
N MET A 41 -16.06 -6.00 -13.66
CA MET A 41 -15.57 -7.37 -13.55
C MET A 41 -14.26 -7.39 -12.77
N ALA A 42 -13.90 -8.56 -12.24
CA ALA A 42 -12.73 -8.75 -11.39
C ALA A 42 -11.42 -8.18 -11.99
N PHE A 43 -11.30 -8.13 -13.32
CA PHE A 43 -10.12 -7.63 -14.02
C PHE A 43 -10.17 -6.14 -14.41
N ASN A 44 -11.37 -5.54 -14.44
CA ASN A 44 -11.57 -4.11 -14.73
C ASN A 44 -11.84 -3.30 -13.45
N HIS A 45 -11.92 -3.97 -12.30
CA HIS A 45 -12.12 -3.30 -11.01
C HIS A 45 -10.82 -2.58 -10.62
N PRO A 46 -10.85 -1.26 -10.34
CA PRO A 46 -9.71 -0.52 -9.80
C PRO A 46 -9.18 -1.22 -8.55
N GLN A 47 -7.88 -1.15 -8.25
CA GLN A 47 -7.34 -1.75 -7.02
C GLN A 47 -8.08 -1.20 -5.79
N CYS A 48 -8.75 -2.10 -5.07
CA CYS A 48 -9.66 -1.83 -3.94
C CYS A 48 -9.00 -1.30 -2.66
N ASN A 49 -7.71 -0.95 -2.70
CA ASN A 49 -7.00 -0.47 -1.51
C ASN A 49 -7.06 1.06 -1.36
N ASN A 50 -7.47 1.76 -2.43
CA ASN A 50 -7.79 3.18 -2.36
C ASN A 50 -9.27 3.30 -2.01
N ASP A 51 -9.58 3.54 -0.74
CA ASP A 51 -10.88 4.10 -0.41
C ASP A 51 -10.93 5.48 -1.07
N GLU A 52 -12.03 5.80 -1.76
CA GLU A 52 -12.21 6.97 -2.64
C GLU A 52 -12.32 8.30 -1.84
N GLY A 53 -11.44 8.49 -0.86
CA GLY A 53 -11.39 9.63 0.04
C GLY A 53 -9.97 10.15 0.18
N VAL A 54 -9.72 11.35 -0.33
CA VAL A 54 -8.54 12.14 0.04
C VAL A 54 -8.92 12.97 1.26
N ARG A 55 -8.17 12.82 2.35
CA ARG A 55 -8.35 13.69 3.52
C ARG A 55 -7.82 15.09 3.19
N ASN A 56 -8.48 16.12 3.70
CA ASN A 56 -8.01 17.49 3.53
C ASN A 56 -6.88 17.79 4.52
N GLU A 57 -5.70 17.23 4.24
CA GLU A 57 -4.49 17.41 5.03
C GLU A 57 -3.56 18.45 4.38
N LYS A 58 -2.73 19.09 5.20
CA LYS A 58 -1.73 20.06 4.72
C LYS A 58 -0.65 19.43 3.83
N LEU A 59 -0.32 18.17 4.08
CA LEU A 59 0.73 17.43 3.37
C LEU A 59 0.12 16.18 2.71
N SER A 60 0.49 15.90 1.47
CA SER A 60 -0.11 14.84 0.66
C SER A 60 0.19 13.45 1.20
N ILE A 61 1.35 13.28 1.86
CA ILE A 61 1.75 12.05 2.57
C ILE A 61 0.73 11.62 3.64
N PHE A 62 -0.01 12.58 4.20
CA PHE A 62 -1.08 12.31 5.16
C PHE A 62 -2.47 12.34 4.53
N ALA A 63 -2.62 12.83 3.31
CA ALA A 63 -3.92 12.96 2.65
C ALA A 63 -4.47 11.60 2.16
N GLN A 64 -3.62 10.60 1.96
CA GLN A 64 -4.04 9.29 1.46
C GLN A 64 -4.84 8.51 2.52
N SER A 65 -6.06 8.10 2.16
CA SER A 65 -6.82 7.10 2.90
C SER A 65 -6.56 5.72 2.31
N ALA A 66 -5.95 4.84 3.09
CA ALA A 66 -5.78 3.44 2.72
C ALA A 66 -6.74 2.57 3.56
N ARG A 67 -7.42 1.63 2.90
CA ARG A 67 -8.15 0.58 3.62
C ARG A 67 -7.17 -0.53 4.00
N PRO A 68 -6.93 -0.80 5.29
CA PRO A 68 -6.14 -1.95 5.67
C PRO A 68 -6.81 -3.23 5.16
N PHE A 69 -6.03 -4.11 4.54
CA PHE A 69 -6.48 -5.40 4.01
C PHE A 69 -5.93 -6.54 4.86
N GLY A 70 -6.72 -7.60 5.05
CA GLY A 70 -6.37 -8.77 5.86
C GLY A 70 -7.17 -8.84 7.17
N ASP A 71 -6.99 -9.94 7.92
CA ASP A 71 -7.61 -10.14 9.23
C ASP A 71 -6.75 -9.44 10.30
N PRO A 72 -7.23 -8.35 10.93
CA PRO A 72 -6.47 -7.62 11.95
C PRO A 72 -6.11 -8.49 13.16
N ALA A 73 -6.88 -9.54 13.44
CA ALA A 73 -6.67 -10.41 14.59
C ALA A 73 -5.65 -11.54 14.34
N ARG A 74 -5.29 -11.79 13.08
CA ARG A 74 -4.36 -12.87 12.66
C ARG A 74 -3.09 -12.37 11.99
N GLY A 75 -2.94 -11.05 11.79
CA GLY A 75 -1.73 -10.46 11.25
C GLY A 75 -0.62 -10.40 12.31
N GLU A 76 0.62 -10.58 11.88
CA GLU A 76 1.77 -10.19 12.69
C GLU A 76 1.78 -8.66 12.83
N SER A 77 1.87 -8.16 14.05
CA SER A 77 2.06 -6.74 14.30
C SER A 77 3.55 -6.42 14.23
N PHE A 78 3.88 -5.29 13.60
CA PHE A 78 5.23 -4.74 13.66
C PHE A 78 5.60 -4.40 15.11
N SER A 79 6.85 -4.66 15.48
CA SER A 79 7.36 -4.15 16.75
C SER A 79 7.41 -2.62 16.69
N ARG A 80 7.50 -1.98 17.87
CA ARG A 80 7.66 -0.52 17.93
C ARG A 80 8.88 -0.04 17.14
N ASN A 81 9.99 -0.77 17.20
CA ASN A 81 11.20 -0.42 16.46
C ASN A 81 10.99 -0.54 14.94
N ASP A 82 10.28 -1.58 14.48
CA ASP A 82 10.00 -1.75 13.05
C ASP A 82 9.11 -0.61 12.54
N MET A 83 8.12 -0.20 13.34
CA MET A 83 7.28 0.96 13.04
C MET A 83 8.09 2.26 12.99
N GLU A 84 8.99 2.49 13.94
CA GLU A 84 9.86 3.68 13.96
C GLU A 84 10.78 3.72 12.72
N VAL A 85 11.34 2.58 12.32
CA VAL A 85 12.13 2.47 11.08
C VAL A 85 11.28 2.75 9.85
N GLY A 86 10.06 2.20 9.80
CA GLY A 86 9.11 2.43 8.72
C GLY A 86 8.71 3.90 8.59
N HIS A 87 8.30 4.54 9.69
CA HIS A 87 7.94 5.95 9.72
C HIS A 87 9.11 6.84 9.26
N TRP A 88 10.32 6.60 9.77
CA TRP A 88 11.52 7.32 9.33
C TRP A 88 11.74 7.17 7.83
N PHE A 89 11.63 5.95 7.31
CA PHE A 89 11.83 5.68 5.89
C PHE A 89 10.84 6.46 5.02
N VAL A 90 9.55 6.48 5.38
CA VAL A 90 8.55 7.22 4.60
C VAL A 90 8.82 8.72 4.64
N LEU A 91 9.11 9.29 5.81
CA LEU A 91 9.37 10.73 5.97
C LEU A 91 10.65 11.17 5.25
N ASN A 92 11.74 10.39 5.38
CA ASN A 92 13.04 10.70 4.77
C ASN A 92 13.04 10.59 3.23
N ASN A 93 12.03 9.97 2.63
CA ASN A 93 11.91 9.83 1.17
C ASN A 93 10.77 10.68 0.59
N CYS A 94 10.20 11.60 1.37
CA CYS A 94 9.11 12.46 0.93
C CYS A 94 9.62 13.87 0.64
N ASP A 95 9.48 14.31 -0.62
CA ASP A 95 9.94 15.63 -1.07
C ASP A 95 9.30 16.78 -0.28
N GLU A 96 8.03 16.64 0.11
CA GLU A 96 7.32 17.64 0.92
C GLU A 96 7.91 17.80 2.33
N ILE A 97 8.60 16.77 2.83
CA ILE A 97 9.19 16.72 4.17
C ILE A 97 10.65 17.19 4.18
N MET A 98 11.33 17.21 3.03
CA MET A 98 12.75 17.57 2.90
C MET A 98 13.10 18.89 3.58
N ALA A 99 12.27 19.92 3.40
CA ALA A 99 12.51 21.24 4.03
C ALA A 99 12.53 21.18 5.56
N TYR A 100 11.69 20.32 6.15
CA TYR A 100 11.61 20.11 7.60
C TYR A 100 12.80 19.31 8.11
N LEU A 101 13.27 18.33 7.32
CA LEU A 101 14.49 17.56 7.63
C LEU A 101 15.70 18.49 7.67
N ASP A 102 15.85 19.36 6.68
CA ASP A 102 16.96 20.33 6.64
C ASP A 102 16.89 21.29 7.85
N GLU A 103 15.71 21.85 8.14
CA GLU A 103 15.51 22.74 9.31
C GLU A 103 15.89 22.05 10.62
N HIS A 104 15.42 20.82 10.83
CA HIS A 104 15.73 20.07 12.04
C HIS A 104 17.20 19.65 12.11
N GLU A 105 17.85 19.34 10.99
CA GLU A 105 19.28 19.03 10.98
C GLU A 105 20.12 20.24 11.42
N GLU A 106 19.78 21.44 10.95
CA GLU A 106 20.45 22.67 11.36
C GLU A 106 20.28 22.96 12.85
N MET A 107 19.09 22.76 13.41
CA MET A 107 18.90 22.85 14.87
C MET A 107 19.77 21.84 15.63
N MET A 108 19.85 20.60 15.15
CA MET A 108 20.70 19.57 15.79
C MET A 108 22.19 19.93 15.73
N LYS A 109 22.65 20.59 14.66
CA LYS A 109 24.04 21.09 14.54
C LYS A 109 24.36 22.19 15.54
N LEU A 110 23.37 22.98 15.94
CA LEU A 110 23.52 24.05 16.94
C LEU A 110 23.55 23.50 18.36
N GLU A 111 22.74 22.48 18.66
CA GLU A 111 22.57 21.96 20.02
C GLU A 111 23.54 20.82 20.39
N HIS A 112 24.08 20.12 19.40
CA HIS A 112 24.83 18.89 19.63
C HIS A 112 26.19 18.87 18.93
N ALA A 113 27.12 18.10 19.50
CA ALA A 113 28.41 17.85 18.88
C ALA A 113 28.24 17.16 17.51
N SER A 114 29.08 17.50 16.54
CA SER A 114 28.93 17.08 15.13
C SER A 114 28.74 15.57 14.93
N HIS A 115 29.39 14.74 15.76
CA HIS A 115 29.28 13.27 15.68
C HIS A 115 27.94 12.71 16.19
N LEU A 116 27.16 13.50 16.95
CA LEU A 116 25.84 13.13 17.47
C LEU A 116 24.70 13.64 16.60
N VAL A 117 24.95 14.63 15.74
CA VAL A 117 23.92 15.30 14.92
C VAL A 117 23.06 14.30 14.16
N ALA A 118 23.67 13.43 13.35
CA ALA A 118 22.90 12.47 12.54
C ALA A 118 22.06 11.50 13.40
N LYS A 119 22.60 11.06 14.54
CA LYS A 119 21.88 10.18 15.48
C LYS A 119 20.70 10.91 16.12
N LYS A 120 20.93 12.13 16.62
CA LYS A 120 19.90 12.94 17.29
C LYS A 120 18.83 13.41 16.34
N HIS A 121 19.22 13.81 15.14
CA HIS A 121 18.31 14.14 14.06
C HIS A 121 17.33 12.98 13.80
N ARG A 122 17.85 11.76 13.58
CA ARG A 122 17.01 10.58 13.36
C ARG A 122 16.13 10.19 14.56
N GLU A 123 16.65 10.33 15.79
CA GLU A 123 15.92 9.96 17.01
C GLU A 123 14.78 10.96 17.35
N LEU A 124 14.99 12.25 17.09
CA LEU A 124 14.11 13.31 17.59
C LEU A 124 13.20 13.91 16.52
N PHE A 125 13.53 13.74 15.24
CA PHE A 125 12.78 14.37 14.14
C PHE A 125 11.30 14.07 14.20
N SER A 126 10.91 12.81 14.39
CA SER A 126 9.49 12.42 14.42
C SER A 126 8.72 13.12 15.55
N GLN A 127 9.35 13.32 16.72
CA GLN A 127 8.70 14.02 17.83
C GLN A 127 8.62 15.53 17.55
N TRP A 128 9.72 16.13 17.09
CA TRP A 128 9.75 17.54 16.74
C TRP A 128 8.74 17.88 15.64
N PHE A 129 8.66 17.05 14.60
CA PHE A 129 7.76 17.24 13.46
C PHE A 129 6.29 17.09 13.83
N LEU A 130 5.95 16.32 14.87
CA LEU A 130 4.59 16.23 15.39
C LEU A 130 4.15 17.52 16.13
N GLU A 131 5.11 18.28 16.67
CA GLU A 131 4.85 19.51 17.41
C GLU A 131 4.90 20.77 16.52
N TYR A 132 5.36 20.64 15.27
CA TYR A 132 5.51 21.72 14.28
C TYR A 132 4.22 22.06 13.53
#